data_AF-A0A365NBD1-F1
#
_entry.id   AF-A0A365NBD1-F1
#
_cell.length_a   1.000
_cell.length_b   1.000
_cell.length_c   1.000
_cell.angle_alpha   90.00
_cell.angle_beta   90.00
_cell.angle_gamma   90.00
#
_symmetry.space_group_name_H-M   'P 1'
#
loop_
_entity.id
_entity.type
_entity.pdbx_description
1 polymer ?
#
loop_
_entity_poly.entity_id
_entity_poly.type
_entity_poly.pdbx_seq_one_letter_code
_entity_poly.pdbx_strand_id
1 'polypeptide(L)'
;MEYATDNRVLKVLNDLKKSKITLVEWETPLLERLGYPLAPKADLLFLIPDKQIEAARHIAEANGLKDNDRPPSYMAEHARKCFRYVFGESSHRFILVPMSWTGIQQKELVALNSPTLPCPLWTMPVPAFCAAYLRIIMQEHAGSTVRLMANADLASVIGYSMFDMSYEGDYMPTPEDLEHLDAAEKERMAEKDALEMRNALSSIKQWQFTEETEWARDMMLQLVSGKLSYDDLPTSSRLTL
;
A
#
# COMPACT_ATOMS: atom_id res chain seq x y z
N MET A 1 2.42 -13.66 14.15
CA MET A 1 3.41 -12.71 13.61
C MET A 1 4.75 -13.14 14.21
N GLU A 2 5.56 -13.87 13.44
CA GLU A 2 6.93 -14.21 13.85
C GLU A 2 7.75 -12.93 13.68
N TYR A 3 8.06 -12.27 14.80
CA TYR A 3 8.73 -10.98 14.79
C TYR A 3 10.17 -11.13 14.34
N ALA A 4 10.77 -10.04 13.86
CA ALA A 4 12.19 -9.96 13.52
C ALA A 4 13.04 -10.32 14.76
N THR A 5 13.39 -11.60 14.90
CA THR A 5 14.34 -12.13 15.88
C THR A 5 15.78 -11.81 15.51
N ASP A 6 16.00 -11.21 14.32
CA ASP A 6 17.32 -10.76 13.91
C ASP A 6 17.77 -9.57 14.78
N ASN A 7 18.78 -9.83 15.62
CA ASN A 7 19.39 -8.85 16.49
C ASN A 7 19.88 -7.59 15.75
N ARG A 8 20.25 -7.67 14.47
CA ARG A 8 20.66 -6.50 13.67
C ARG A 8 19.48 -5.57 13.41
N VAL A 9 18.33 -6.12 13.02
CA VAL A 9 17.11 -5.33 12.80
C VAL A 9 16.67 -4.65 14.09
N LEU A 10 16.68 -5.37 15.22
CA LEU A 10 16.36 -4.79 16.52
C LEU A 10 17.30 -3.64 16.89
N LYS A 11 18.60 -3.76 16.60
CA LYS A 11 19.56 -2.66 16.83
C LYS A 11 19.27 -1.47 15.92
N VAL A 12 19.03 -1.70 14.62
CA VAL A 12 18.64 -0.65 13.66
C VAL A 12 17.41 0.11 14.15
N LEU A 13 16.33 -0.58 14.47
CA LEU A 13 15.09 0.06 14.95
C LEU A 13 15.30 0.85 16.26
N ASN A 14 16.13 0.35 17.16
CA ASN A 14 16.49 1.08 18.38
C ASN A 14 17.31 2.34 18.09
N ASP A 15 18.28 2.28 17.18
CA ASP A 15 19.13 3.43 16.84
C ASP A 15 18.39 4.48 16.00
N LEU A 16 17.46 4.05 15.14
CA LEU A 16 16.51 4.94 14.45
C LEU A 16 15.66 5.70 15.46
N LYS A 17 15.13 5.02 16.48
CA LYS A 17 14.40 5.67 17.59
C LYS A 17 15.27 6.67 18.35
N LYS A 18 16.49 6.29 18.76
CA LYS A 18 17.41 7.19 19.48
C LYS A 18 17.71 8.45 18.67
N SER A 19 17.84 8.28 17.36
CA SER A 19 18.09 9.35 16.39
C SER A 19 16.82 10.13 16.00
N LYS A 20 15.68 9.81 16.60
CA LYS A 20 14.37 10.43 16.34
C LYS A 20 13.97 10.38 14.85
N ILE A 21 14.36 9.31 14.17
CA ILE A 21 13.92 9.05 12.79
C ILE A 21 12.45 8.65 12.82
N THR A 22 11.65 9.32 12.00
CA THR A 22 10.25 9.00 11.82
C THR A 22 10.12 7.79 10.89
N LEU A 23 9.45 6.76 11.37
CA LEU A 23 9.16 5.55 10.61
C LEU A 23 7.66 5.48 10.34
N VAL A 24 7.29 5.47 9.07
CA VAL A 24 5.91 5.31 8.61
C VAL A 24 5.81 3.97 7.91
N GLU A 25 4.85 3.12 8.27
CA GLU A 25 4.69 1.83 7.62
C GLU A 25 4.29 1.98 6.14
N TRP A 26 4.82 1.09 5.31
CA TRP A 26 4.62 1.12 3.86
C TRP A 26 4.46 -0.28 3.28
N GLU A 27 3.75 -0.42 2.16
CA GLU A 27 3.47 -1.70 1.49
C GLU A 27 3.01 -2.77 2.50
N THR A 28 3.63 -3.96 2.57
CA THR A 28 3.17 -5.10 3.40
C THR A 28 2.60 -4.71 4.78
N PRO A 29 3.35 -4.10 5.71
CA PRO A 29 2.82 -3.75 7.03
C PRO A 29 1.67 -2.73 6.99
N LEU A 30 1.61 -1.88 5.97
CA LEU A 30 0.50 -0.94 5.78
C LEU A 30 -0.74 -1.65 5.21
N LEU A 31 -0.56 -2.44 4.16
CA LEU A 31 -1.60 -3.22 3.50
C LEU A 31 -2.34 -4.14 4.48
N GLU A 32 -1.61 -4.85 5.35
CA GLU A 32 -2.21 -5.70 6.38
C GLU A 32 -3.14 -4.90 7.31
N ARG A 33 -2.74 -3.70 7.73
CA ARG A 33 -3.53 -2.86 8.64
C ARG A 33 -4.71 -2.20 7.95
N LEU A 34 -4.60 -1.93 6.66
CA LEU A 34 -5.71 -1.44 5.84
C LEU A 34 -6.69 -2.58 5.49
N GLY A 35 -6.46 -3.80 5.97
CA GLY A 35 -7.38 -4.91 5.86
C GLY A 35 -7.11 -5.84 4.68
N TYR A 36 -5.96 -5.74 4.00
CA TYR A 36 -5.58 -6.66 2.92
C TYR A 36 -4.80 -7.87 3.49
N PRO A 37 -5.42 -9.07 3.60
CA PRO A 37 -4.87 -10.20 4.35
C PRO A 37 -3.78 -11.00 3.60
N LEU A 38 -3.65 -10.79 2.28
CA LEU A 38 -2.72 -11.54 1.42
C LEU A 38 -1.33 -10.90 1.29
N ALA A 39 -1.06 -9.82 2.02
CA ALA A 39 0.26 -9.22 2.03
C ALA A 39 1.33 -10.22 2.58
N PRO A 40 2.45 -10.43 1.87
CA PRO A 40 3.42 -11.48 2.21
C PRO A 40 4.15 -11.16 3.52
N LYS A 41 4.16 -12.11 4.46
CA LYS A 41 4.53 -11.84 5.85
C LYS A 41 6.03 -11.93 6.11
N ALA A 42 6.59 -10.83 6.64
CA ALA A 42 7.82 -10.65 7.43
C ALA A 42 8.82 -9.59 6.91
N ASP A 43 8.61 -9.05 5.70
CA ASP A 43 9.44 -7.95 5.21
C ASP A 43 9.02 -6.62 5.86
N LEU A 44 10.00 -5.77 6.13
CA LEU A 44 9.84 -4.49 6.81
C LEU A 44 10.08 -3.35 5.82
N LEU A 45 9.05 -2.60 5.50
CA LEU A 45 9.12 -1.46 4.60
C LEU A 45 8.62 -0.21 5.31
N PHE A 46 9.44 0.85 5.25
CA PHE A 46 9.13 2.12 5.89
C PHE A 46 9.32 3.30 4.94
N LEU A 47 8.35 4.21 4.94
CA LEU A 47 8.58 5.57 4.46
C LEU A 47 9.32 6.37 5.53
N ILE A 48 10.31 7.14 5.08
CA ILE A 48 11.17 8.00 5.90
C ILE A 48 11.08 9.42 5.34
N PRO A 49 10.94 10.46 6.19
CA PRO A 49 11.06 11.83 5.73
C PRO A 49 12.37 12.06 4.98
N ASP A 50 12.33 12.74 3.84
CA ASP A 50 13.47 12.92 2.94
C ASP A 50 14.72 13.46 3.63
N LYS A 51 14.55 14.39 4.58
CA LYS A 51 15.66 14.97 5.36
C LYS A 51 16.36 13.97 6.27
N GLN A 52 15.73 12.83 6.54
CA GLN A 52 16.18 11.79 7.47
C GLN A 52 16.67 10.52 6.74
N ILE A 53 16.41 10.38 5.44
CA ILE A 53 16.64 9.13 4.70
C ILE A 53 18.11 8.69 4.71
N GLU A 54 19.06 9.61 4.49
CA GLU A 54 20.49 9.28 4.51
C GLU A 54 20.97 8.91 5.92
N ALA A 55 20.46 9.57 6.96
CA ALA A 55 20.77 9.19 8.33
C ALA A 55 20.24 7.79 8.66
N ALA A 56 19.01 7.48 8.23
CA ALA A 56 18.42 6.16 8.41
C ALA A 56 19.20 5.07 7.67
N ARG A 57 19.63 5.35 6.43
CA ARG A 57 20.49 4.51 5.62
C ARG A 57 21.82 4.21 6.33
N HIS A 58 22.51 5.24 6.82
CA HIS A 58 23.77 5.07 7.54
C HIS A 58 23.61 4.24 8.82
N ILE A 59 22.50 4.39 9.55
CA ILE A 59 22.20 3.57 10.74
C ILE A 59 22.01 2.10 10.36
N ALA A 60 21.31 1.82 9.26
CA ALA A 60 21.12 0.45 8.77
C ALA A 60 22.46 -0.21 8.40
N GLU A 61 23.29 0.50 7.62
CA GLU A 61 24.60 0.04 7.18
C GLU A 61 25.57 -0.16 8.35
N ALA A 62 25.62 0.79 9.30
CA ALA A 62 26.49 0.73 10.49
C ALA A 62 26.15 -0.46 11.40
N ASN A 63 24.90 -0.91 11.40
CA ASN A 63 24.43 -2.09 12.14
C ASN A 63 24.56 -3.40 11.33
N GLY A 64 25.21 -3.36 10.16
CA GLY A 64 25.57 -4.53 9.38
C GLY A 64 24.46 -5.10 8.50
N LEU A 65 23.39 -4.32 8.25
CA LEU A 65 22.46 -4.62 7.17
C LEU A 65 23.14 -4.33 5.83
N LYS A 66 22.97 -5.24 4.87
CA LYS A 66 23.56 -5.15 3.53
C LYS A 66 22.50 -5.39 2.48
N ASP A 67 22.62 -4.70 1.37
CA ASP A 67 21.91 -5.07 0.15
C ASP A 67 22.39 -6.45 -0.32
N ASN A 68 21.54 -7.16 -1.06
CA ASN A 68 21.91 -8.33 -1.81
C ASN A 68 21.53 -8.15 -3.28
N ASP A 69 22.15 -8.95 -4.16
CA ASP A 69 21.84 -8.91 -5.60
C ASP A 69 20.50 -9.58 -5.94
N ARG A 70 19.54 -9.63 -5.00
CA ARG A 70 18.22 -10.20 -5.28
C ARG A 70 17.46 -9.35 -6.29
N PRO A 71 16.62 -9.97 -7.11
CA PRO A 71 15.66 -9.24 -7.93
C PRO A 71 14.73 -8.38 -7.06
N PRO A 72 14.31 -7.20 -7.57
CA PRO A 72 13.22 -6.43 -7.00
C PRO A 72 11.97 -7.30 -6.78
N SER A 73 11.28 -7.07 -5.66
CA SER A 73 9.96 -7.67 -5.40
C SER A 73 8.93 -6.66 -4.92
N TYR A 74 9.37 -5.48 -4.50
CA TYR A 74 8.50 -4.41 -4.03
C TYR A 74 8.43 -3.25 -5.02
N MET A 75 7.33 -2.49 -4.97
CA MET A 75 7.06 -1.42 -5.91
C MET A 75 8.19 -0.36 -5.88
N ALA A 76 8.64 -0.01 -4.67
CA ALA A 76 9.76 0.93 -4.48
C ALA A 76 11.09 0.45 -5.07
N GLU A 77 11.34 -0.86 -5.07
CA GLU A 77 12.54 -1.45 -5.68
C GLU A 77 12.48 -1.36 -7.20
N HIS A 78 11.33 -1.68 -7.79
CA HIS A 78 11.11 -1.55 -9.24
C HIS A 78 11.24 -0.11 -9.72
N ALA A 79 10.76 0.85 -8.91
CA ALA A 79 10.88 2.28 -9.19
C ALA A 79 12.31 2.83 -8.98
N ARG A 80 13.22 2.05 -8.37
CA ARG A 80 14.55 2.49 -7.91
C ARG A 80 14.45 3.71 -6.98
N LYS A 81 13.47 3.70 -6.08
CA LYS A 81 13.17 4.78 -5.13
C LYS A 81 13.35 4.33 -3.68
N CYS A 82 14.28 3.43 -3.41
CA CYS A 82 14.50 2.94 -2.05
C CYS A 82 15.96 2.55 -1.77
N PHE A 83 16.29 2.47 -0.48
CA PHE A 83 17.42 1.71 0.03
C PHE A 83 16.91 0.36 0.52
N ARG A 84 17.54 -0.72 0.07
CA ARG A 84 17.11 -2.08 0.38
C ARG A 84 18.23 -2.85 1.06
N TYR A 85 17.84 -3.69 1.99
CA TYR A 85 18.72 -4.56 2.75
C TYR A 85 18.05 -5.89 3.01
N VAL A 86 18.84 -6.89 3.38
CA VAL A 86 18.31 -8.17 3.86
C VAL A 86 18.75 -8.54 5.27
N PHE A 87 17.91 -9.31 5.94
CA PHE A 87 18.13 -9.81 7.29
C PHE A 87 17.52 -11.20 7.48
N GLY A 88 17.93 -11.87 8.57
CA GLY A 88 17.51 -13.23 8.89
C GLY A 88 18.05 -14.30 7.93
N GLU A 89 17.88 -15.57 8.30
CA GLU A 89 18.24 -16.71 7.46
C GLU A 89 17.35 -16.80 6.21
N SER A 90 16.07 -16.49 6.37
CA SER A 90 15.08 -16.40 5.28
C SER A 90 15.32 -15.24 4.32
N SER A 91 16.31 -14.37 4.60
CA SER A 91 16.66 -13.21 3.77
C SER A 91 15.47 -12.27 3.54
N HIS A 92 14.74 -11.97 4.63
CA HIS A 92 13.69 -10.97 4.66
C HIS A 92 14.25 -9.59 4.30
N ARG A 93 13.40 -8.73 3.72
CA ARG A 93 13.79 -7.40 3.27
C ARG A 93 13.53 -6.34 4.31
N PHE A 94 14.49 -5.44 4.48
CA PHE A 94 14.35 -4.19 5.22
C PHE A 94 14.52 -3.06 4.20
N ILE A 95 13.46 -2.29 3.94
CA ILE A 95 13.43 -1.29 2.86
C ILE A 95 13.07 0.08 3.44
N LEU A 96 13.87 1.07 3.07
CA LEU A 96 13.68 2.47 3.40
C LEU A 96 13.33 3.25 2.13
N VAL A 97 12.19 3.94 2.17
CA VAL A 97 11.62 4.65 1.03
C VAL A 97 11.48 6.13 1.39
N PRO A 98 11.90 7.09 0.55
CA PRO A 98 11.68 8.51 0.83
C PRO A 98 10.20 8.85 0.70
N MET A 99 9.66 9.58 1.69
CA MET A 99 8.25 10.00 1.70
C MET A 99 7.86 10.78 0.44
N SER A 100 8.74 11.64 -0.08
CA SER A 100 8.45 12.45 -1.28
C SER A 100 8.05 11.64 -2.51
N TRP A 101 8.47 10.38 -2.63
CA TRP A 101 8.09 9.53 -3.76
C TRP A 101 6.58 9.26 -3.79
N THR A 102 5.98 9.09 -2.62
CA THR A 102 4.54 8.82 -2.47
C THR A 102 3.69 10.09 -2.45
N GLY A 103 4.31 11.25 -2.23
CA GLY A 103 3.64 12.52 -2.02
C GLY A 103 2.84 12.63 -0.71
N ILE A 104 3.01 11.66 0.21
CA ILE A 104 2.37 11.67 1.53
C ILE A 104 2.95 12.79 2.39
N GLN A 105 2.09 13.46 3.12
CA GLN A 105 2.44 14.57 4.00
C GLN A 105 2.33 14.19 5.46
N GLN A 106 3.14 14.85 6.31
CA GLN A 106 3.15 14.57 7.75
C GLN A 106 1.77 14.72 8.41
N LYS A 107 0.93 15.65 7.93
CA LYS A 107 -0.43 15.88 8.43
C LYS A 107 -1.41 14.74 8.12
N GLU A 108 -1.06 13.85 7.18
CA GLU A 108 -1.87 12.68 6.82
C GLU A 108 -1.52 11.45 7.68
N LEU A 109 -0.50 11.56 8.52
CA LEU A 109 0.00 10.45 9.32
C LEU A 109 -0.69 10.36 10.67
N VAL A 110 -0.94 9.13 11.10
CA VAL A 110 -1.51 8.77 12.40
C VAL A 110 -0.46 8.02 13.20
N ALA A 111 -0.21 8.46 14.44
CA ALA A 111 0.73 7.78 15.32
C ALA A 111 0.17 6.42 15.75
N LEU A 112 1.02 5.40 15.73
CA LEU A 112 0.71 4.08 16.22
C LEU A 112 1.38 3.81 17.56
N ASN A 113 0.57 3.34 18.50
CA ASN A 113 1.06 2.68 19.70
C ASN A 113 1.30 1.21 19.37
N SER A 114 2.40 0.92 18.67
CA SER A 114 2.77 -0.47 18.38
C SER A 114 3.53 -1.07 19.57
N PRO A 115 3.02 -2.13 20.22
CA PRO A 115 3.78 -2.83 21.26
C PRO A 115 4.86 -3.77 20.68
N THR A 116 4.90 -3.92 19.35
CA THR A 116 5.66 -5.00 18.69
C THR A 116 7.04 -4.57 18.22
N LEU A 117 7.19 -3.33 17.79
CA LEU A 117 8.49 -2.77 17.42
C LEU A 117 9.01 -1.85 18.52
N PRO A 118 10.33 -1.80 18.76
CA PRO A 118 10.89 -1.00 19.83
C PRO A 118 10.84 0.52 19.56
N CYS A 119 10.25 0.96 18.46
CA CYS A 119 10.26 2.35 17.96
C CYS A 119 8.84 2.90 17.74
N PRO A 120 8.62 4.23 17.90
CA PRO A 120 7.37 4.86 17.51
C PRO A 120 7.14 4.71 16.01
N LEU A 121 5.98 4.16 15.65
CA LEU A 121 5.56 3.98 14.26
C LEU A 121 4.45 4.95 13.92
N TRP A 122 4.39 5.30 12.65
CA TRP A 122 3.31 6.06 12.05
C TRP A 122 2.67 5.23 10.95
N THR A 123 1.40 5.50 10.69
CA THR A 123 0.63 4.88 9.63
C THR A 123 -0.21 5.94 8.94
N MET A 124 -1.03 5.53 7.98
CA MET A 124 -1.96 6.45 7.32
C MET A 124 -3.33 5.77 7.10
N PRO A 125 -4.41 6.55 7.05
CA PRO A 125 -5.74 6.00 6.78
C PRO A 125 -5.91 5.68 5.28
N VAL A 126 -6.93 4.88 4.95
CA VAL A 126 -7.27 4.48 3.57
C VAL A 126 -7.30 5.67 2.58
N PRO A 127 -7.87 6.84 2.89
CA PRO A 127 -7.89 7.97 1.93
C PRO A 127 -6.49 8.44 1.54
N ALA A 128 -5.60 8.59 2.52
CA ALA A 128 -4.21 9.02 2.29
C ALA A 128 -3.44 7.96 1.49
N PHE A 129 -3.65 6.68 1.80
CA PHE A 129 -3.10 5.56 1.03
C PHE A 129 -3.57 5.60 -0.43
N CYS A 130 -4.88 5.74 -0.68
CA CYS A 130 -5.44 5.79 -2.02
C CYS A 130 -4.88 6.99 -2.82
N ALA A 131 -4.79 8.18 -2.20
CA ALA A 131 -4.19 9.35 -2.84
C ALA A 131 -2.71 9.12 -3.18
N ALA A 132 -1.95 8.48 -2.29
CA ALA A 132 -0.54 8.14 -2.54
C ALA A 132 -0.39 7.20 -3.73
N TYR A 133 -1.19 6.13 -3.80
CA TYR A 133 -1.15 5.17 -4.90
C TYR A 133 -1.61 5.80 -6.23
N LEU A 134 -2.65 6.63 -6.23
CA LEU A 134 -3.04 7.39 -7.43
C LEU A 134 -1.90 8.26 -7.95
N ARG A 135 -1.15 8.94 -7.08
CA ARG A 135 0.04 9.70 -7.50
C ARG A 135 1.10 8.81 -8.11
N ILE A 136 1.42 7.68 -7.47
CA ILE A 136 2.43 6.74 -7.99
C ILE A 136 1.99 6.24 -9.37
N ILE A 137 0.74 5.81 -9.52
CA ILE A 137 0.16 5.36 -10.80
C ILE A 137 0.30 6.45 -11.87
N MET A 138 -0.01 7.71 -11.53
CA MET A 138 0.04 8.84 -12.46
C MET A 138 1.45 9.32 -12.80
N GLN A 139 2.43 9.10 -11.91
CA GLN A 139 3.84 9.42 -12.16
C GLN A 139 4.52 8.38 -13.06
N GLU A 140 3.96 7.17 -13.14
CA GLU A 140 4.51 6.07 -13.91
C GLU A 140 3.98 6.03 -15.34
N HIS A 141 4.77 5.44 -16.24
CA HIS A 141 4.38 5.27 -17.64
C HIS A 141 3.43 4.07 -17.80
N ALA A 142 2.62 4.11 -18.86
CA ALA A 142 1.75 2.99 -19.21
C ALA A 142 2.54 1.68 -19.37
N GLY A 143 2.05 0.60 -18.77
CA GLY A 143 2.65 -0.73 -18.82
C GLY A 143 3.90 -0.93 -17.95
N SER A 144 4.30 0.06 -17.12
CA SER A 144 5.39 -0.14 -16.18
C SER A 144 5.00 -1.15 -15.09
N THR A 145 5.96 -1.96 -14.63
CA THR A 145 5.73 -2.90 -13.52
C THR A 145 5.27 -2.19 -12.25
N VAL A 146 5.82 -1.01 -11.98
CA VAL A 146 5.43 -0.17 -10.84
C VAL A 146 3.96 0.19 -10.92
N ARG A 147 3.48 0.63 -12.10
CA ARG A 147 2.07 0.97 -12.31
C ARG A 147 1.15 -0.24 -12.17
N LEU A 148 1.56 -1.40 -12.70
CA LEU A 148 0.80 -2.65 -12.58
C LEU A 148 0.64 -3.05 -11.10
N MET A 149 1.74 -3.02 -10.34
CA MET A 149 1.72 -3.32 -8.90
C MET A 149 0.87 -2.32 -8.13
N ALA A 150 1.01 -1.02 -8.43
CA ALA A 150 0.23 0.02 -7.78
C ALA A 150 -1.29 -0.12 -8.05
N ASN A 151 -1.66 -0.45 -9.28
CA ASN A 151 -3.06 -0.73 -9.64
C ASN A 151 -3.59 -1.94 -8.85
N ALA A 152 -2.81 -3.03 -8.78
CA ALA A 152 -3.20 -4.24 -8.06
C ALA A 152 -3.41 -3.98 -6.56
N ASP A 153 -2.43 -3.37 -5.89
CA ASP A 153 -2.51 -3.03 -4.46
C ASP A 153 -3.69 -2.09 -4.15
N LEU A 154 -3.89 -1.04 -4.98
CA LEU A 154 -4.99 -0.10 -4.82
C LEU A 154 -6.34 -0.80 -4.95
N ALA A 155 -6.50 -1.63 -6.00
CA ALA A 155 -7.71 -2.41 -6.22
C ALA A 155 -7.96 -3.40 -5.07
N SER A 156 -6.92 -4.07 -4.57
CA SER A 156 -7.03 -4.98 -3.43
C SER A 156 -7.49 -4.24 -2.18
N VAL A 157 -6.83 -3.15 -1.77
CA VAL A 157 -7.25 -2.42 -0.57
C VAL A 157 -8.69 -1.91 -0.69
N ILE A 158 -9.09 -1.41 -1.86
CA ILE A 158 -10.49 -1.02 -2.10
C ILE A 158 -11.43 -2.23 -1.94
N GLY A 159 -11.13 -3.35 -2.61
CA GLY A 159 -11.90 -4.59 -2.54
C GLY A 159 -12.17 -5.03 -1.10
N TYR A 160 -11.09 -5.24 -0.33
CA TYR A 160 -11.21 -5.73 1.04
C TYR A 160 -11.73 -4.72 2.06
N SER A 161 -11.53 -3.42 1.82
CA SER A 161 -12.00 -2.40 2.76
C SER A 161 -13.45 -1.96 2.53
N MET A 162 -14.00 -2.19 1.33
CA MET A 162 -15.31 -1.66 0.94
C MET A 162 -16.34 -2.73 0.56
N PHE A 163 -15.92 -3.91 0.14
CA PHE A 163 -16.80 -4.95 -0.36
C PHE A 163 -16.70 -6.21 0.51
N ASP A 164 -17.75 -7.03 0.47
CA ASP A 164 -17.79 -8.28 1.20
C ASP A 164 -16.91 -9.33 0.53
N MET A 165 -15.64 -9.41 0.94
CA MET A 165 -14.69 -10.39 0.40
C MET A 165 -14.82 -11.78 1.05
N SER A 166 -15.92 -12.10 1.75
CA SER A 166 -16.07 -13.41 2.41
C SER A 166 -16.09 -14.60 1.45
N TYR A 167 -16.38 -14.36 0.17
CA TYR A 167 -16.38 -15.35 -0.91
C TYR A 167 -14.99 -15.57 -1.51
N GLU A 168 -13.95 -14.90 -1.02
CA GLU A 168 -12.61 -15.09 -1.56
C GLU A 168 -12.09 -16.50 -1.28
N GLY A 169 -11.72 -17.22 -2.34
CA GLY A 169 -11.38 -18.64 -2.30
C GLY A 169 -12.57 -19.56 -2.61
N ASP A 170 -13.79 -19.01 -2.62
CA ASP A 170 -14.94 -19.65 -3.23
C ASP A 170 -14.94 -19.42 -4.74
N TYR A 171 -15.64 -20.30 -5.44
CA TYR A 171 -15.82 -20.20 -6.87
C TYR A 171 -16.68 -18.97 -7.20
N MET A 172 -16.06 -17.95 -7.79
CA MET A 172 -16.76 -16.82 -8.41
C MET A 172 -17.67 -17.37 -9.52
N PRO A 173 -19.01 -17.20 -9.44
CA PRO A 173 -19.92 -17.72 -10.44
C PRO A 173 -19.58 -17.14 -11.81
N THR A 174 -19.39 -17.99 -12.82
CA THR A 174 -19.25 -17.53 -14.20
C THR A 174 -20.64 -17.19 -14.76
N PRO A 175 -20.73 -16.47 -15.89
CA PRO A 175 -22.01 -16.22 -16.54
C PRO A 175 -22.84 -17.48 -16.74
N GLU A 176 -22.20 -18.62 -17.03
CA GLU A 176 -22.85 -19.92 -17.19
C GLU A 176 -23.45 -20.45 -15.88
N ASP A 177 -22.78 -20.27 -14.74
CA ASP A 177 -23.35 -20.65 -13.44
C ASP A 177 -24.53 -19.77 -13.06
N LEU A 178 -24.45 -18.49 -13.42
CA LEU A 178 -25.54 -17.55 -13.22
C LEU A 178 -26.77 -17.95 -14.05
N GLU A 179 -26.63 -18.57 -15.22
CA GLU A 179 -27.80 -19.03 -16.01
C GLU A 179 -28.69 -20.02 -15.23
N HIS A 180 -28.09 -20.84 -14.36
CA HIS A 180 -28.78 -21.85 -13.56
C HIS A 180 -29.44 -21.33 -12.28
N LEU A 181 -29.13 -20.10 -11.85
CA LEU A 181 -29.79 -19.47 -10.72
C LEU A 181 -31.22 -19.08 -11.07
N ASP A 182 -32.11 -19.21 -10.09
CA ASP A 182 -33.48 -18.73 -10.26
C ASP A 182 -33.53 -17.19 -10.29
N ALA A 183 -34.66 -16.63 -10.74
CA ALA A 183 -34.79 -15.18 -10.86
C ALA A 183 -34.65 -14.45 -9.51
N ALA A 184 -35.07 -15.08 -8.41
CA ALA A 184 -35.00 -14.47 -7.08
C ALA A 184 -33.57 -14.48 -6.51
N GLU A 185 -32.77 -15.49 -6.84
CA GLU A 185 -31.33 -15.55 -6.53
C GLU A 185 -30.55 -14.47 -7.27
N LYS A 186 -30.81 -14.31 -8.58
CA LYS A 186 -30.21 -13.25 -9.39
C LYS A 186 -30.55 -11.86 -8.86
N GLU A 187 -31.81 -11.63 -8.52
CA GLU A 187 -32.28 -10.36 -7.97
C GLU A 187 -31.61 -10.06 -6.62
N ARG A 188 -31.55 -11.03 -5.70
CA ARG A 188 -30.88 -10.85 -4.40
C ARG A 188 -29.38 -10.53 -4.54
N MET A 189 -28.68 -11.18 -5.48
CA MET A 189 -27.27 -10.91 -5.74
C MET A 189 -27.07 -9.50 -6.29
N ALA A 190 -27.86 -9.10 -7.29
CA ALA A 190 -27.81 -7.76 -7.87
C ALA A 190 -28.15 -6.66 -6.84
N GLU A 191 -29.13 -6.92 -5.95
CA GLU A 191 -29.47 -6.01 -4.85
C GLU A 191 -28.33 -5.87 -3.82
N LYS A 192 -27.66 -6.97 -3.48
CA LYS A 192 -26.48 -6.98 -2.61
C LYS A 192 -25.36 -6.14 -3.22
N ASP A 193 -24.99 -6.41 -4.47
CA ASP A 193 -23.92 -5.69 -5.17
C ASP A 193 -24.22 -4.19 -5.27
N ALA A 194 -25.47 -3.84 -5.61
CA ALA A 194 -25.90 -2.44 -5.68
C ALA A 194 -25.90 -1.75 -4.30
N LEU A 195 -26.18 -2.48 -3.22
CA LEU A 195 -26.09 -1.95 -1.86
C LEU A 195 -24.64 -1.74 -1.44
N GLU A 196 -23.76 -2.70 -1.67
CA GLU A 196 -22.33 -2.58 -1.38
C GLU A 196 -21.69 -1.42 -2.14
N MET A 197 -21.98 -1.32 -3.44
CA MET A 197 -21.53 -0.19 -4.26
C MET A 197 -22.00 1.16 -3.70
N ARG A 198 -23.28 1.28 -3.31
CA ARG A 198 -23.80 2.52 -2.70
C ARG A 198 -23.11 2.85 -1.38
N ASN A 199 -22.86 1.84 -0.54
CA ASN A 199 -22.18 2.02 0.74
C ASN A 199 -20.72 2.45 0.54
N ALA A 200 -20.01 1.81 -0.39
CA ALA A 200 -18.64 2.16 -0.77
C ALA A 200 -18.55 3.62 -1.24
N LEU A 201 -19.40 4.03 -2.18
CA LEU A 201 -19.43 5.41 -2.68
C LEU A 201 -19.84 6.42 -1.61
N SER A 202 -20.74 6.05 -0.69
CA SER A 202 -21.12 6.89 0.45
C SER A 202 -19.94 7.08 1.41
N SER A 203 -19.20 6.01 1.70
CA SER A 203 -17.99 6.03 2.53
C SER A 203 -16.93 6.96 1.95
N ILE A 204 -16.62 6.83 0.65
CA ILE A 204 -15.63 7.69 -0.03
C ILE A 204 -16.01 9.17 0.03
N LYS A 205 -17.30 9.52 -0.03
CA LYS A 205 -17.75 10.91 0.12
C LYS A 205 -17.49 11.48 1.51
N GLN A 206 -17.42 10.63 2.54
CA GLN A 206 -17.18 11.03 3.93
C GLN A 206 -15.70 11.02 4.32
N TRP A 207 -14.84 10.46 3.45
CA TRP A 207 -13.40 10.43 3.68
C TRP A 207 -12.83 11.83 3.92
N GLN A 208 -11.89 11.92 4.86
CA GLN A 208 -11.21 13.16 5.17
C GLN A 208 -9.91 13.21 4.37
N PHE A 209 -9.89 14.07 3.36
CA PHE A 209 -8.67 14.42 2.65
C PHE A 209 -8.16 15.77 3.14
N THR A 210 -6.90 16.04 2.87
CA THR A 210 -6.36 17.38 2.98
C THR A 210 -6.72 18.17 1.73
N GLU A 211 -6.63 19.50 1.78
CA GLU A 211 -6.87 20.36 0.61
C GLU A 211 -6.06 19.92 -0.63
N GLU A 212 -4.82 19.46 -0.42
CA GLU A 212 -3.90 19.02 -1.49
C GLU A 212 -4.20 17.61 -2.02
N THR A 213 -5.07 16.87 -1.33
CA THR A 213 -5.43 15.48 -1.66
C THR A 213 -6.90 15.31 -2.01
N GLU A 214 -7.70 16.38 -1.95
CA GLU A 214 -9.13 16.37 -2.23
C GLU A 214 -9.46 15.95 -3.68
N TRP A 215 -8.57 16.24 -4.64
CA TRP A 215 -8.70 15.80 -6.04
C TRP A 215 -8.82 14.27 -6.16
N ALA A 216 -8.24 13.51 -5.23
CA ALA A 216 -8.28 12.06 -5.25
C ALA A 216 -9.68 11.52 -4.99
N ARG A 217 -10.56 12.27 -4.30
CA ARG A 217 -11.92 11.82 -3.99
C ARG A 217 -12.71 11.53 -5.26
N ASP A 218 -12.72 12.46 -6.21
CA ASP A 218 -13.50 12.31 -7.44
C ASP A 218 -12.97 11.13 -8.27
N MET A 219 -11.64 11.00 -8.38
CA MET A 219 -11.03 9.87 -9.07
C MET A 219 -11.39 8.52 -8.41
N MET A 220 -11.34 8.44 -7.08
CA MET A 220 -11.75 7.24 -6.35
C MET A 220 -13.23 6.91 -6.57
N LEU A 221 -14.12 7.90 -6.58
CA LEU A 221 -15.54 7.69 -6.89
C LEU A 221 -15.73 7.15 -8.31
N GLN A 222 -14.99 7.66 -9.29
CA GLN A 222 -15.06 7.19 -10.67
C GLN A 222 -14.52 5.77 -10.83
N LEU A 223 -13.39 5.45 -10.19
CA LEU A 223 -12.81 4.10 -10.20
C LEU A 223 -13.74 3.08 -9.54
N VAL A 224 -14.22 3.36 -8.32
CA VAL A 224 -15.07 2.42 -7.58
C VAL A 224 -16.43 2.24 -8.26
N SER A 225 -16.98 3.27 -8.88
CA SER A 225 -18.23 3.14 -9.65
C SER A 225 -18.06 2.47 -11.03
N GLY A 226 -16.84 2.10 -11.43
CA GLY A 226 -16.55 1.50 -12.73
C GLY A 226 -16.67 2.48 -13.92
N LYS A 227 -16.80 3.78 -13.66
CA LYS A 227 -16.85 4.82 -14.72
C LYS A 227 -15.48 5.09 -15.34
N LEU A 228 -14.42 4.80 -14.58
CA LEU A 228 -13.04 4.96 -14.99
C LEU A 228 -12.31 3.63 -14.76
N SER A 229 -11.58 3.15 -15.76
CA SER A 229 -10.66 2.03 -15.57
C SER A 229 -9.35 2.51 -14.95
N TYR A 230 -8.68 1.65 -14.17
CA TYR A 230 -7.32 1.91 -13.69
C TYR A 230 -6.32 2.11 -14.85
N ASP A 231 -6.57 1.46 -15.99
CA ASP A 231 -5.71 1.60 -17.17
C ASP A 231 -5.83 2.98 -17.82
N ASP A 232 -7.00 3.62 -17.68
CA ASP A 232 -7.30 4.94 -18.24
C ASP A 232 -6.82 6.10 -17.37
N LEU A 233 -6.25 5.81 -16.18
CA LEU A 233 -5.67 6.84 -15.33
C LEU A 233 -4.56 7.59 -16.06
N PRO A 234 -4.38 8.91 -15.85
CA PRO A 234 -3.29 9.66 -16.47
C PRO A 234 -1.93 8.98 -16.26
N THR A 235 -1.02 9.14 -17.22
CA THR A 235 0.34 8.58 -17.16
C THR A 235 1.36 9.67 -17.39
N SER A 236 2.58 9.50 -16.87
CA SER A 236 3.69 10.32 -17.32
C SER A 236 4.01 9.94 -18.76
N SER A 237 3.98 10.92 -19.67
CA SER A 237 4.42 10.71 -21.04
C SER A 237 5.91 10.36 -21.00
N ARG A 238 6.34 9.35 -21.77
CA ARG A 238 7.78 9.13 -21.97
C ARG A 238 8.38 10.43 -22.52
N LEU A 239 9.18 11.11 -21.72
CA LEU A 239 10.26 11.94 -22.28
C LEU A 239 11.18 10.95 -22.99
N THR A 240 10.96 10.78 -24.30
CA THR A 240 11.98 10.27 -25.20
C THR A 240 13.19 11.18 -25.08
N LEU A 241 14.17 10.76 -24.28
CA LEU A 241 15.55 11.21 -24.38
C LEU A 241 16.20 10.52 -25.58
#